data_AF-A0A522JDV6-F1
#
_entry.id   AF-A0A522JDV6-F1
#
_cell.length_a   1.000
_cell.length_b   1.000
_cell.length_c   1.000
_cell.angle_alpha   90.00
_cell.angle_beta   90.00
_cell.angle_gamma   90.00
#
_symmetry.space_group_name_H-M   'P 1'
#
loop_
_entity.id
_entity.type
_entity.pdbx_description
1 polymer ?
#
loop_
_entity_poly.entity_id
_entity_poly.type
_entity_poly.pdbx_seq_one_letter_code
_entity_poly.pdbx_strand_id
1 'polypeptide(L)' 'MESLFTQTRRLAAPWRVAHVGLQQAATHIVFAVENAAKRLACPACGAADQPIHGRLARRWKHLNFFPYKAIIHA' A
#
# COMPACT_ATOMS: atom_id res chain seq x y z
N MET A 1 4.09 -12.16 11.55
CA MET A 1 2.62 -12.11 11.70
C MET A 1 2.11 -11.02 10.77
N GLU A 2 1.53 -11.40 9.63
CA GLU A 2 1.00 -10.44 8.65
C GLU A 2 -0.35 -9.89 9.13
N SER A 3 -0.65 -8.61 8.86
CA SER A 3 -1.91 -8.01 9.28
C SER A 3 -3.09 -8.55 8.46
N LEU A 4 -4.24 -8.78 9.10
CA LEU A 4 -5.48 -9.23 8.47
C LEU A 4 -5.80 -8.46 7.18
N PHE A 5 -5.56 -7.15 7.17
CA PHE A 5 -5.80 -6.27 6.04
C PHE A 5 -4.84 -6.48 4.85
N THR A 6 -3.64 -7.01 5.08
CA THR A 6 -2.71 -7.38 4.00
C THR A 6 -3.23 -8.62 3.27
N GLN A 7 -3.66 -9.63 4.01
CA GLN A 7 -4.19 -10.88 3.44
C GLN A 7 -5.53 -10.68 2.73
N THR A 8 -6.44 -9.90 3.31
CA THR A 8 -7.78 -9.69 2.71
C THR A 8 -7.77 -8.78 1.48
N ARG A 9 -6.77 -7.90 1.29
CA ARG A 9 -6.69 -7.01 0.11
C ARG A 9 -5.91 -7.59 -1.07
N ARG A 10 -5.54 -8.88 -1.08
CA ARG A 10 -4.66 -9.49 -2.11
C ARG A 10 -3.39 -8.65 -2.38
N LEU A 11 -2.84 -8.02 -1.35
CA LEU A 11 -1.53 -7.40 -1.47
C LEU A 11 -0.50 -8.52 -1.45
N ALA A 12 0.27 -8.65 -2.54
CA ALA A 12 1.36 -9.59 -2.62
C ALA A 12 2.65 -8.96 -2.08
N ALA A 13 3.52 -9.79 -1.49
CA ALA A 13 4.88 -9.37 -1.19
C ALA A 13 5.53 -8.74 -2.43
N PRO A 14 6.29 -7.65 -2.28
CA PRO A 14 6.80 -7.06 -1.03
C PRO A 14 5.88 -5.99 -0.39
N TRP A 15 4.65 -5.83 -0.87
CA TRP A 15 3.72 -4.83 -0.35
C TRP A 15 3.04 -5.32 0.93
N ARG A 16 2.89 -4.42 1.91
CA ARG A 16 2.14 -4.69 3.16
C ARG A 16 1.38 -3.46 3.62
N VAL A 17 0.35 -3.67 4.43
CA VAL A 17 -0.31 -2.57 5.16
C VAL A 17 0.51 -2.28 6.42
N ALA A 18 1.15 -1.10 6.47
CA ALA A 18 1.95 -0.63 7.59
C ALA A 18 1.07 -0.08 8.73
N HIS A 19 -0.01 0.63 8.37
CA HIS A 19 -0.90 1.25 9.35
C HIS A 19 -2.33 1.36 8.80
N VAL A 20 -3.31 1.31 9.70
CA VAL A 20 -4.72 1.54 9.39
C VAL A 20 -5.26 2.57 10.37
N GLY A 21 -5.81 3.67 9.84
CA GLY A 21 -6.41 4.73 10.64
C GLY A 21 -7.86 4.95 10.25
N LEU A 22 -8.77 4.93 11.22
CA LEU A 22 -10.16 5.32 11.02
C LEU A 22 -10.35 6.77 11.42
N GLN A 23 -10.85 7.60 10.50
CA GLN A 23 -11.19 9.00 10.76
C GLN A 23 -12.71 9.13 10.82
N GLN A 24 -13.25 9.03 12.04
CA GLN A 24 -14.70 9.01 12.27
C GLN A 24 -15.37 10.31 11.82
N ALA A 25 -14.80 11.46 12.20
CA ALA A 25 -15.34 12.78 11.82
C ALA A 25 -15.38 13.00 10.30
N ALA A 26 -14.41 12.43 9.57
CA ALA A 26 -14.28 12.60 8.12
C ALA A 26 -14.79 11.40 7.30
N THR A 27 -15.49 10.46 7.96
CA THR A 27 -16.09 9.24 7.38
C THR A 27 -15.20 8.50 6.39
N HIS A 28 -13.91 8.37 6.72
CA HIS A 28 -12.98 7.62 5.87
C HIS A 28 -11.99 6.80 6.68
N ILE A 29 -11.55 5.71 6.06
CA ILE A 29 -10.50 4.84 6.56
C ILE A 29 -9.28 4.99 5.66
N VAL A 30 -8.11 5.19 6.27
CA VAL A 30 -6.82 5.33 5.59
C VAL A 30 -6.01 4.06 5.80
N PHE A 31 -5.56 3.46 4.71
CA PHE A 31 -4.59 2.38 4.69
C PHE A 31 -3.25 2.95 4.26
N ALA A 32 -2.27 2.98 5.16
CA ALA A 32 -0.88 3.23 4.79
C ALA A 32 -0.26 1.91 4.34
N VAL A 33 0.16 1.84 3.10
CA VAL A 33 0.82 0.67 2.51
C VAL A 33 2.26 1.00 2.19
N GLU A 34 3.14 0.03 2.33
CA GLU A 34 4.55 0.22 2.04
C GLU A 34 5.08 -0.99 1.27
N ASN A 35 6.08 -0.74 0.42
CA ASN A 35 6.83 -1.78 -0.25
C ASN A 35 8.16 -1.99 0.47
N ALA A 36 8.35 -3.17 1.05
CA ALA A 36 9.52 -3.51 1.84
C ALA A 36 10.82 -3.69 1.03
N ALA A 37 10.70 -3.90 -0.29
CA ALA A 37 11.82 -4.33 -1.10
C ALA A 37 12.87 -3.22 -1.20
N LYS A 38 14.14 -3.60 -1.12
CA LYS A 38 15.27 -2.71 -1.41
C LYS A 38 15.72 -2.78 -2.87
N ARG A 39 15.33 -3.88 -3.54
CA ARG A 39 15.71 -4.20 -4.91
C ARG A 39 14.51 -4.80 -5.65
N LEU A 40 14.33 -4.45 -6.91
CA LEU A 40 13.23 -4.90 -7.77
C LEU A 40 13.74 -5.05 -9.21
N ALA A 41 12.97 -5.76 -10.04
CA ALA A 41 13.23 -5.77 -11.48
C ALA A 41 13.03 -4.35 -12.05
N CYS A 42 13.92 -3.95 -12.95
CA CYS A 42 13.80 -2.67 -13.64
C CYS A 42 12.53 -2.64 -14.49
N PRO A 43 11.61 -1.67 -14.29
CA PRO A 43 10.37 -1.59 -15.07
C PRO A 43 10.61 -1.24 -16.55
N ALA A 44 11.78 -0.70 -16.91
CA ALA A 44 12.10 -0.29 -18.27
C ALA A 44 12.75 -1.41 -19.10
N CYS A 45 13.65 -2.21 -18.51
CA CYS A 45 14.43 -3.22 -19.23
C CYS A 45 14.34 -4.64 -18.67
N GLY A 46 13.66 -4.84 -17.52
CA GLY A 46 13.50 -6.15 -16.90
C GLY A 46 14.73 -6.70 -16.18
N ALA A 47 15.86 -5.97 -16.15
CA ALA A 47 17.04 -6.38 -15.39
C ALA A 47 16.66 -6.67 -13.94
N ALA A 48 17.01 -7.87 -13.47
CA ALA A 48 16.67 -8.33 -12.13
C ALA A 48 17.46 -7.57 -11.05
N ASP A 49 16.92 -7.60 -9.84
CA ASP A 49 17.61 -7.19 -8.61
C ASP A 49 18.29 -5.81 -8.70
N GLN A 50 17.61 -4.80 -9.24
CA GLN A 50 18.14 -3.43 -9.31
C GLN A 50 17.80 -2.66 -8.03
N PRO A 51 18.72 -1.82 -7.51
CA PRO A 51 18.46 -1.03 -6.31
C PRO A 51 17.33 -0.01 -6.54
N ILE A 52 16.48 0.18 -5.54
CA ILE A 52 15.47 1.23 -5.55
C ILE A 52 16.12 2.52 -5.02
N HIS A 53 16.22 3.54 -5.87
CA HIS A 53 16.84 4.82 -5.50
C HIS A 53 15.88 5.80 -4.82
N GLY A 54 14.57 5.66 -5.05
CA GLY A 54 13.59 6.62 -4.55
C GLY A 54 12.19 6.04 -4.44
N ARG A 55 11.39 6.66 -3.57
CA ARG A 55 9.97 6.37 -3.38
C ARG A 55 9.20 7.67 -3.47
N LEU A 56 8.07 7.63 -4.17
CA LEU A 56 7.18 8.78 -4.29
C LEU A 56 5.94 8.50 -3.48
N ALA A 57 5.58 9.46 -2.62
CA ALA A 57 4.33 9.40 -1.89
C ALA A 57 3.16 9.48 -2.89
N ARG A 58 2.24 8.54 -2.80
CA ARG A 58 1.05 8.49 -3.65
C ARG A 58 -0.19 8.26 -2.81
N ARG A 59 -1.28 8.90 -3.26
CA ARG A 59 -2.59 8.80 -2.64
C ARG A 59 -3.59 8.32 -3.68
N TRP A 60 -4.33 7.27 -3.34
CA TRP A 60 -5.41 6.75 -4.16
C TRP A 60 -6.69 6.62 -3.35
N LYS A 61 -7.82 6.72 -4.05
CA LYS A 61 -9.13 6.37 -3.51
C LYS A 61 -9.47 4.96 -3.99
N HIS A 62 -9.67 4.04 -3.06
CA HIS A 62 -10.21 2.72 -3.33
C HIS A 62 -11.74 2.77 -3.32
N LEU A 63 -12.39 1.69 -3.76
CA LEU A 63 -13.81 1.48 -3.49
C LEU A 63 -14.09 1.63 -1.98
N ASN A 64 -15.22 2.25 -1.64
CA ASN A 64 -15.60 2.49 -0.26
C ASN A 64 -15.59 1.19 0.56
N PHE A 65 -15.19 1.32 1.83
CA PHE A 65 -15.23 0.23 2.80
C PHE A 65 -16.48 0.40 3.64
N PHE A 66 -17.58 -0.22 3.21
CA PHE A 66 -18.92 -0.01 3.77
C PHE A 66 -19.34 1.49 3.70
N PRO A 67 -19.82 2.19 4.76
CA PRO A 67 -20.19 3.61 4.60
C PRO A 67 -18.97 4.53 4.54
N TYR A 68 -17.76 4.01 4.80
CA TYR A 68 -16.56 4.82 4.87
C TYR A 68 -15.86 4.90 3.51
N LYS A 69 -15.38 6.09 3.13
CA LYS A 69 -14.46 6.23 1.99
C LYS A 69 -13.16 5.50 2.32
N ALA A 70 -12.60 4.75 1.38
CA ALA A 70 -11.32 4.07 1.57
C ALA A 70 -10.20 4.80 0.83
N ILE A 71 -9.20 5.25 1.57
CA ILE A 71 -8.04 5.97 1.05
C ILE A 71 -6.79 5.11 1.26
N ILE A 72 -5.93 5.05 0.25
CA ILE A 72 -4.64 4.34 0.30
C ILE A 72 -3.53 5.37 0.16
N HIS A 73 -2.58 5.36 1.09
CA HIS A 73 -1.33 6.14 1.04
C HIS A 73 -0.16 5.16 0.89
N ALA A 74 0.79 5.44 -0.01
CA ALA A 74 2.03 4.66 -0.17
C ALA A 74 3.25 5.55 -0.44
#